data_AF-A0A7C9DR63-F1
#
_entry.id   AF-A0A7C9DR63-F1
#
_cell.length_a   1.000
_cell.length_b   1.000
_cell.length_c   1.000
_cell.angle_alpha   90.00
_cell.angle_beta   90.00
_cell.angle_gamma   90.00
#
_symmetry.space_group_name_H-M   'P 1'
#
loop_
_entity.id
_entity.type
_entity.pdbx_description
1 polymer ?
#
loop_
_entity_poly.entity_id
_entity_poly.type
_entity_poly.pdbx_seq_one_letter_code
_entity_poly.pdbx_strand_id
1 'polypeptide(L)'
;FFTKDILQGKEINIYKTPEGKEVARDFTYIDDVVKGCLGALDTAQKSTGSGGKKRGPAQLRIYNLGNTSPVPVGRLVGILEGLVGVKANKHVITMPRNGDVPYTHANVT
;
A
#
# COMPACT_ATOMS: atom_id res chain seq x y z
N PHE A 1 -1.25 -2.30 -14.26
CA PHE A 1 -0.26 -3.35 -13.97
C PHE A 1 -1.01 -4.67 -13.90
N PHE A 2 -1.27 -5.29 -12.74
CA PHE A 2 -1.82 -6.66 -12.69
C PHE A 2 -3.02 -6.95 -13.57
N THR A 3 -4.20 -6.36 -13.35
CA THR A 3 -5.41 -6.68 -14.13
C THR A 3 -5.21 -6.49 -15.64
N LYS A 4 -4.56 -5.39 -16.05
CA LYS A 4 -4.25 -5.11 -17.45
C LYS A 4 -3.32 -6.18 -18.02
N ASP A 5 -2.27 -6.55 -17.30
CA ASP A 5 -1.27 -7.51 -17.76
C ASP A 5 -1.85 -8.92 -17.84
N ILE A 6 -2.72 -9.30 -16.88
CA ILE A 6 -3.49 -10.55 -16.91
C ILE A 6 -4.36 -10.61 -18.17
N LEU A 7 -5.16 -9.57 -18.43
CA LEU A 7 -6.05 -9.52 -19.60
C LEU A 7 -5.27 -9.51 -20.93
N GLN A 8 -4.05 -9.00 -20.93
CA GLN A 8 -3.17 -8.96 -22.10
C GLN A 8 -2.28 -10.20 -22.24
N GLY A 9 -2.37 -11.17 -21.32
CA GLY A 9 -1.49 -12.35 -21.29
C GLY A 9 -0.02 -12.02 -21.05
N LYS A 10 0.29 -10.83 -20.53
CA LYS A 10 1.65 -10.40 -20.22
C LYS A 10 2.15 -11.09 -18.96
N GLU A 11 3.45 -11.33 -18.92
CA GLU A 11 4.13 -11.85 -17.75
C GLU A 11 4.07 -10.86 -16.58
N ILE A 12 3.87 -11.39 -15.39
CA ILE A 12 3.77 -10.65 -14.14
C ILE A 12 4.76 -11.24 -13.14
N ASN A 13 5.58 -10.37 -12.56
CA ASN A 13 6.56 -10.78 -11.56
C ASN A 13 5.90 -10.94 -10.18
N ILE A 14 6.12 -12.11 -9.56
CA ILE A 14 5.70 -12.43 -8.19
C ILE A 14 6.95 -12.67 -7.36
N TYR A 15 7.17 -11.84 -6.35
CA TYR A 15 8.37 -11.93 -5.53
C TYR A 15 8.20 -12.89 -4.35
N LYS A 16 9.26 -13.63 -4.03
CA LYS A 16 9.38 -14.47 -2.83
C LYS A 16 10.67 -14.17 -2.08
N THR A 17 10.67 -14.38 -0.77
CA THR A 17 11.90 -14.26 0.03
C THR A 17 12.92 -15.34 -0.35
N PRO A 18 14.21 -15.19 0.02
CA PRO A 18 15.21 -16.24 -0.19
C PRO A 18 14.84 -17.59 0.43
N GLU A 19 14.02 -17.59 1.48
CA GLU A 19 13.48 -18.77 2.16
C GLU A 19 12.18 -19.31 1.51
N GLY A 20 11.79 -18.76 0.36
CA GLY A 20 10.62 -19.18 -0.42
C GLY A 20 9.27 -18.67 0.10
N LYS A 21 9.26 -17.74 1.07
CA LYS A 21 8.02 -17.17 1.61
C LYS A 21 7.41 -16.15 0.66
N GLU A 22 6.08 -16.06 0.63
CA GLU A 22 5.39 -15.03 -0.15
C GLU A 22 5.61 -13.65 0.46
N VAL A 23 5.76 -12.67 -0.42
CA VAL A 23 5.86 -11.26 -0.05
C VAL A 23 4.46 -10.71 0.14
N ALA A 24 4.23 -10.04 1.27
CA ALA A 24 2.96 -9.40 1.57
C ALA A 24 3.06 -7.88 1.55
N ARG A 25 1.96 -7.25 1.13
CA ARG A 25 1.80 -5.80 1.05
C ARG A 25 0.54 -5.39 1.76
N ASP A 26 0.59 -4.24 2.40
CA ASP A 26 -0.56 -3.59 2.98
C ASP A 26 -1.34 -2.88 1.87
N PHE A 27 -2.40 -3.52 1.40
CA PHE A 27 -3.31 -2.96 0.41
C PHE A 27 -4.44 -2.23 1.14
N THR A 28 -4.54 -0.93 0.89
CA THR A 28 -5.61 -0.08 1.44
C THR A 28 -6.49 0.40 0.29
N TYR A 29 -7.81 0.27 0.46
CA TYR A 29 -8.74 0.73 -0.55
C TYR A 29 -8.76 2.26 -0.61
N ILE A 30 -8.97 2.82 -1.80
CA ILE A 30 -8.81 4.26 -2.03
C ILE A 30 -9.77 5.10 -1.17
N ASP A 31 -10.99 4.63 -0.96
CA ASP A 31 -11.97 5.35 -0.13
C ASP A 31 -11.50 5.47 1.32
N ASP A 32 -10.79 4.48 1.84
CA ASP A 32 -10.28 4.51 3.21
C ASP A 32 -9.08 5.44 3.33
N VAL A 33 -8.23 5.54 2.29
CA VAL A 33 -7.19 6.57 2.21
C VAL A 33 -7.81 7.97 2.18
N VAL A 34 -8.87 8.18 1.37
CA VAL A 34 -9.58 9.47 1.30
C VAL A 34 -10.17 9.85 2.66
N LYS A 35 -10.86 8.93 3.32
CA LYS A 35 -11.39 9.14 4.68
C LYS A 35 -10.29 9.48 5.68
N GLY A 36 -9.16 8.76 5.63
CA GLY A 36 -8.00 9.04 6.49
C GLY A 36 -7.43 10.44 6.30
N CYS A 37 -7.29 10.89 5.04
CA CYS A 37 -6.85 12.25 4.72
C CYS A 37 -7.81 13.32 5.23
N LEU A 38 -9.12 13.16 5.01
CA LEU A 38 -10.12 14.10 5.51
C LEU A 38 -10.14 14.13 7.04
N GLY A 39 -10.11 12.97 7.69
CA GLY A 39 -10.04 12.88 9.15
C GLY A 39 -8.79 13.56 9.70
N ALA A 40 -7.63 13.43 9.06
CA ALA A 40 -6.42 14.13 9.46
C ALA A 40 -6.59 15.66 9.43
N LEU A 41 -7.25 16.19 8.38
CA LEU A 41 -7.55 17.61 8.26
C LEU A 41 -8.53 18.10 9.33
N ASP A 42 -9.55 17.30 9.65
CA ASP A 42 -10.55 17.64 10.68
C ASP A 42 -9.92 17.80 12.07
N THR A 43 -8.77 17.15 12.31
CA THR A 43 -8.05 17.30 13.58
C THR A 43 -7.17 18.56 13.67
N ALA A 44 -7.04 19.33 12.58
CA ALA A 44 -6.11 20.45 12.52
C ALA A 44 -6.51 21.58 13.48
N GLN A 45 -5.51 22.14 14.17
CA GLN A 45 -5.71 23.31 15.00
C GLN A 45 -5.69 24.61 14.20
N LYS A 46 -6.25 25.67 14.79
CA LYS A 46 -6.23 27.02 14.21
C LYS A 46 -4.80 27.45 13.91
N SER A 47 -4.64 28.23 12.83
CA SER A 47 -3.36 28.87 12.49
C SER A 47 -2.82 29.66 13.68
N THR A 48 -1.51 29.57 13.91
CA THR A 48 -0.80 30.35 14.95
C THR A 48 -0.57 31.80 14.54
N GLY A 49 -1.20 32.28 13.46
CA GLY A 49 -1.05 33.63 12.97
C GLY A 49 -1.98 33.97 11.80
N SER A 50 -1.84 35.16 11.24
CA SER A 50 -2.70 35.72 10.19
C SER A 50 -1.90 36.56 9.19
N GLY A 51 -2.43 36.77 7.98
CA GLY A 51 -1.79 37.62 6.96
C GLY A 51 -0.37 37.18 6.57
N GLY A 52 -0.11 35.87 6.58
CA GLY A 52 1.21 35.31 6.28
C GLY A 52 2.23 35.36 7.42
N LYS A 53 1.93 35.95 8.57
CA LYS A 53 2.84 36.01 9.73
C LYS A 53 2.43 35.01 10.81
N LYS A 54 3.33 34.06 11.14
CA LYS A 54 3.16 33.09 12.24
C LYS A 54 3.54 33.72 13.59
N ARG A 55 2.81 33.42 14.67
CA ARG A 55 3.10 33.91 16.04
C ARG A 55 3.57 32.82 17.00
N GLY A 56 3.75 31.59 16.50
CA GLY A 56 4.19 30.45 17.30
C GLY A 56 4.28 29.17 16.47
N PRO A 57 4.77 28.06 17.08
CA PRO A 57 4.90 26.77 16.42
C PRO A 57 3.53 26.18 16.09
N ALA A 58 3.34 25.73 14.85
CA ALA A 58 2.12 25.06 14.42
C ALA A 58 2.10 23.60 14.92
N GLN A 59 0.89 23.05 15.07
CA GLN A 59 0.74 21.63 15.36
C GLN A 59 1.32 20.78 14.22
N LEU A 60 2.13 19.80 14.61
CA LEU A 60 2.62 18.75 13.73
C LEU A 60 2.13 17.41 14.26
N ARG A 61 1.52 16.62 13.40
CA ARG A 61 1.13 15.23 13.67
C ARG A 61 1.54 14.37 12.49
N ILE A 62 1.91 13.13 12.77
CA ILE A 62 2.26 12.13 11.78
C ILE A 62 1.24 11.01 11.92
N TYR A 63 0.59 10.67 10.82
CA TYR A 63 -0.39 9.58 10.76
C TYR A 63 0.09 8.58 9.72
N ASN A 64 0.11 7.30 10.08
CA ASN A 64 0.16 6.24 9.09
C ASN A 64 -1.28 5.92 8.68
N LEU A 65 -1.54 5.83 7.38
CA LEU A 65 -2.81 5.37 6.83
C LEU A 65 -2.57 4.03 6.15
N GLY A 66 -3.25 2.98 6.61
CA GLY A 66 -3.17 1.67 5.99
C GLY A 66 -4.10 0.63 6.62
N ASN A 67 -4.06 -0.60 6.10
CA ASN A 67 -4.99 -1.68 6.44
C ASN A 67 -4.47 -2.61 7.55
N THR A 68 -3.25 -2.44 8.10
CA THR A 68 -2.64 -3.24 9.20
C THR A 68 -2.51 -4.74 8.97
N SER A 69 -3.13 -5.27 7.92
CA SER A 69 -3.26 -6.68 7.60
C SER A 69 -2.63 -6.93 6.23
N PRO A 70 -1.30 -7.13 6.17
CA PRO A 70 -0.60 -7.45 4.93
C PRO A 70 -1.21 -8.67 4.23
N VAL A 71 -1.41 -8.55 2.93
CA VAL A 71 -1.93 -9.63 2.08
C VAL A 71 -0.82 -10.08 1.12
N PRO A 72 -0.58 -11.39 0.96
CA PRO A 72 0.35 -11.86 -0.04
C PRO A 72 -0.02 -11.43 -1.45
N VAL A 73 0.95 -10.99 -2.25
CA VAL A 73 0.71 -10.54 -3.63
C VAL A 73 0.11 -11.66 -4.49
N GLY A 74 0.54 -12.91 -4.26
CA GLY A 74 -0.01 -14.09 -4.93
C GLY A 74 -1.52 -14.25 -4.70
N ARG A 75 -2.00 -13.95 -3.48
CA ARG A 75 -3.43 -13.98 -3.14
C ARG A 75 -4.22 -12.91 -3.87
N LEU A 76 -3.70 -11.68 -3.95
CA LEU A 76 -4.32 -10.59 -4.72
C LEU A 76 -4.48 -11.01 -6.19
N VAL A 77 -3.42 -11.55 -6.80
CA VAL A 77 -3.47 -12.00 -8.19
C VAL A 77 -4.48 -13.13 -8.37
N GLY A 78 -4.54 -14.10 -7.45
CA GLY A 78 -5.54 -15.17 -7.49
C GLY A 78 -6.99 -14.68 -7.45
N ILE A 79 -7.27 -13.65 -6.65
CA ILE A 79 -8.58 -12.99 -6.62
C ILE A 79 -8.88 -12.33 -7.96
N LEU A 80 -7.92 -11.60 -8.53
CA LEU A 80 -8.08 -10.95 -9.84
C LEU A 80 -8.36 -11.97 -10.95
N GLU A 81 -7.60 -13.07 -11.01
CA GLU A 81 -7.83 -14.17 -11.96
C GLU A 81 -9.26 -14.71 -11.88
N GLY A 82 -9.79 -14.89 -10.66
CA GLY A 82 -11.16 -15.35 -10.44
C GLY A 82 -12.22 -14.33 -10.89
N LEU A 83 -11.98 -13.04 -10.65
CA LEU A 83 -12.90 -11.97 -11.03
C LEU A 83 -12.95 -11.72 -12.54
N VAL A 84 -11.81 -11.86 -13.23
CA VAL A 84 -11.72 -11.57 -14.68
C VAL A 84 -11.78 -12.82 -15.56
N GLY A 85 -11.72 -14.03 -14.97
CA GLY A 85 -11.79 -15.30 -15.69
C GLY A 85 -10.56 -15.66 -16.54
N VAL A 86 -9.44 -14.96 -16.36
CA VAL A 86 -8.19 -15.17 -17.13
C VAL A 86 -7.06 -15.54 -16.18
N LYS A 87 -6.26 -16.55 -16.54
CA LYS A 87 -5.07 -16.95 -15.78
C LYS A 87 -3.91 -16.00 -16.07
N ALA A 88 -3.23 -15.58 -15.01
CA ALA A 88 -2.04 -14.75 -15.08
C ALA A 88 -0.83 -15.57 -15.53
N ASN A 89 -0.02 -15.04 -16.44
CA ASN A 89 1.32 -15.56 -16.70
C ASN A 89 2.26 -15.07 -15.59
N LYS A 90 2.59 -15.94 -14.63
CA LYS A 90 3.34 -15.57 -13.41
C LYS A 90 4.80 -16.00 -13.55
N HIS A 91 5.72 -15.07 -13.33
CA HIS A 91 7.14 -15.35 -13.19
C HIS A 91 7.58 -15.08 -11.75
N VAL A 92 8.04 -16.13 -11.06
CA VAL A 92 8.42 -16.05 -9.65
C VAL A 92 9.87 -15.62 -9.54
N ILE A 93 10.13 -14.50 -8.87
CA ILE A 93 11.46 -13.93 -8.68
C ILE A 93 11.84 -13.99 -7.20
N THR A 94 13.01 -14.52 -6.90
CA THR A 94 13.57 -14.45 -5.54
C THR A 94 14.06 -13.03 -5.28
N MET A 95 13.60 -12.43 -4.18
CA MET A 95 14.00 -11.08 -3.79
C MET A 95 15.51 -10.99 -3.56
N PRO A 96 16.14 -9.87 -3.92
CA PRO A 96 17.50 -9.56 -3.51
C PRO A 96 17.63 -9.61 -1.99
N ARG A 97 18.78 -10.09 -1.49
CA ARG A 97 19.06 -10.17 -0.04
C ARG A 97 19.27 -8.80 0.62
N ASN A 98 19.49 -7.75 -0.16
CA ASN A 98 19.86 -6.43 0.35
C ASN A 98 18.70 -5.42 0.23
N GLY A 99 18.19 -4.98 1.39
CA GLY A 99 17.31 -3.81 1.51
C GLY A 99 15.83 -4.06 1.19
N ASP A 100 15.46 -5.28 0.83
CA ASP A 100 14.12 -5.59 0.35
C ASP A 100 13.30 -6.29 1.46
N VAL A 101 12.16 -5.70 1.85
CA VAL A 101 11.40 -6.13 3.03
C VAL A 101 10.28 -7.12 2.67
N PRO A 102 10.17 -8.26 3.38
CA PRO A 102 9.20 -9.30 3.08
C PRO A 102 7.76 -8.89 3.41
N TYR A 103 7.59 -7.94 4.34
CA TYR A 103 6.31 -7.41 4.81
C TYR A 103 6.41 -5.89 4.95
N THR A 104 5.37 -5.19 4.52
CA THR A 104 5.19 -3.75 4.76
C THR A 104 3.79 -3.56 5.30
N HIS A 105 3.64 -2.79 6.38
CA HIS A 105 2.34 -2.44 6.96
C HIS A 105 2.38 -1.06 7.59
N ALA A 106 1.25 -0.37 7.58
CA ALA A 106 1.05 0.82 8.36
C ALA A 106 0.85 0.43 9.83
N ASN A 107 1.62 1.06 10.74
CA ASN A 107 1.28 1.03 12.16
C ASN A 107 0.25 2.13 12.44
N VAL A 108 -1.01 1.75 12.63
CA VAL A 108 -2.12 2.68 12.88
C VAL A 108 -2.62 2.63 14.32
N THR A 109 -1.83 2.03 15.22
CA THR A 109 -2.11 1.94 16.67
C THR A 109 -1.75 3.22 17.40
#